data_AF-A0A5C6CJW5-F1
#
_entry.id   AF-A0A5C6CJW5-F1
#
_cell.length_a   1.000
_cell.length_b   1.000
_cell.length_c   1.000
_cell.angle_alpha   90.00
_cell.angle_beta   90.00
_cell.angle_gamma   90.00
#
_symmetry.space_group_name_H-M   'P 1'
#
loop_
_entity.id
_entity.type
_entity.pdbx_description
1 polymer ?
#
loop_
_entity_poly.entity_id
_entity_poly.type
_entity_poly.pdbx_seq_one_letter_code
_entity_poly.pdbx_strand_id
1 'polypeptide(L)'
;MPQIQIAQPPAEIESEPEVVGTAEPRQLSLEEMLRIMDVATALRKEHDVVEEQLNLDQIKVRLRERLLEAAQVMGERLTAEQIDTAIENYYDKLHTFEEPKWSFSVLMAHIYVRRVTIIKWAIGIGAVVALLWSLLIVVVLPSRELSGTVLAAGCHELPMATAIPLSDSEAHDSDNKSAETYQEPSAS
;
A
#
# COMPACT_ATOMS: atom_id res chain seq x y z
N MET A 1 25.75 5.59 28.65
CA MET A 1 24.49 4.81 28.68
C MET A 1 23.40 5.71 28.15
N PRO A 2 22.86 5.47 26.95
CA PRO A 2 21.83 6.32 26.36
C PRO A 2 20.47 6.03 27.01
N GLN A 3 19.85 7.08 27.51
CA GLN A 3 18.50 7.05 28.08
C GLN A 3 17.51 6.83 26.94
N ILE A 4 16.80 5.70 26.96
CA ILE A 4 15.69 5.44 26.03
C ILE A 4 14.55 6.37 26.43
N GLN A 5 14.38 7.43 25.64
CA GLN A 5 13.30 8.39 25.77
C GLN A 5 12.06 7.75 25.14
N ILE A 6 11.22 7.13 25.99
CA ILE A 6 9.95 6.55 25.59
C ILE A 6 9.09 7.69 25.05
N ALA A 7 8.78 7.62 23.75
CA ALA A 7 7.90 8.57 23.08
C ALA A 7 6.57 8.61 23.82
N GLN A 8 6.23 9.80 24.32
CA GLN A 8 4.95 10.12 24.92
C GLN A 8 3.86 9.83 23.87
N PRO A 9 2.88 8.97 24.15
CA PRO A 9 1.76 8.76 23.23
C PRO A 9 0.98 10.08 23.08
N PRO A 10 0.48 10.41 21.88
CA PRO A 10 -0.21 11.66 21.63
C PRO A 10 -1.46 11.76 22.53
N ALA A 11 -1.55 12.90 23.20
CA ALA A 11 -2.70 13.53 23.83
C ALA A 11 -4.03 12.75 23.78
N GLU A 12 -4.47 12.34 24.96
CA GLU A 12 -5.85 12.39 25.45
C GLU A 12 -6.89 12.77 24.38
N ILE A 13 -7.46 11.73 23.76
CA ILE A 13 -8.90 11.77 23.52
C ILE A 13 -9.51 11.51 24.89
N GLU A 14 -9.99 12.58 25.52
CA GLU A 14 -10.88 12.58 26.68
C GLU A 14 -12.19 11.90 26.27
N SER A 15 -12.16 10.59 26.06
CA SER A 15 -13.34 9.74 26.19
C SER A 15 -13.37 9.36 27.66
N GLU A 16 -14.26 10.01 28.39
CA GLU A 16 -14.66 9.64 29.75
C GLU A 16 -14.62 8.12 29.91
N PRO A 17 -14.11 7.59 31.05
CA PRO A 17 -14.38 6.22 31.40
C PRO A 17 -15.88 6.14 31.64
N GLU A 18 -16.66 5.84 30.59
CA GLU A 18 -18.01 5.35 30.75
C GLU A 18 -17.87 4.09 31.58
N VAL A 19 -18.15 4.30 32.85
CA VAL A 19 -18.14 3.33 33.93
C VAL A 19 -18.70 2.05 33.38
N VAL A 20 -17.87 1.01 33.35
CA VAL A 20 -18.30 -0.39 33.28
C VAL A 20 -19.36 -0.52 34.36
N GLY A 21 -20.60 -0.39 33.92
CA GLY A 21 -21.74 -0.28 34.78
C GLY A 21 -21.76 -1.53 35.64
N THR A 22 -21.80 -1.31 36.94
CA THR A 22 -22.44 -2.23 37.87
C THR A 22 -23.87 -2.41 37.36
N ALA A 23 -24.06 -3.31 36.39
CA ALA A 23 -25.36 -3.71 35.93
C ALA A 23 -25.96 -4.51 37.08
N GLU A 24 -26.75 -3.81 37.90
CA GLU A 24 -27.79 -4.41 38.71
C GLU A 24 -28.45 -5.54 37.90
N PRO A 25 -28.70 -6.73 38.47
CA PRO A 25 -29.19 -7.92 37.76
C PRO A 25 -30.66 -7.80 37.30
N ARG A 26 -31.07 -6.61 36.87
CA ARG A 26 -32.45 -6.26 36.55
C ARG A 26 -32.49 -5.80 35.10
N GLN A 27 -32.70 -6.80 34.24
CA GLN A 27 -33.12 -6.70 32.83
C GLN A 27 -32.03 -6.38 31.80
N LEU A 28 -30.91 -7.11 31.82
CA LEU A 28 -30.13 -7.33 30.59
C LEU A 28 -31.03 -8.06 29.59
N SER A 29 -31.17 -7.52 28.39
CA SER A 29 -31.91 -8.21 27.32
C SER A 29 -31.20 -9.53 26.99
N LEU A 30 -31.97 -10.56 26.63
CA LEU A 30 -31.42 -11.89 26.33
C LEU A 30 -30.38 -11.82 25.20
N GLU A 31 -30.54 -10.88 24.27
CA GLU A 31 -29.59 -10.61 23.20
C GLU A 31 -28.25 -10.05 23.71
N GLU A 32 -28.29 -9.15 24.69
CA GLU A 32 -27.10 -8.51 25.25
C GLU A 32 -26.27 -9.49 26.08
N MET A 33 -26.91 -10.39 26.83
CA MET A 33 -26.23 -11.47 27.54
C MET A 33 -25.55 -12.46 26.57
N LEU A 34 -26.21 -12.82 25.45
CA LEU A 34 -25.61 -13.65 24.42
C LEU A 34 -24.40 -12.97 23.78
N ARG A 35 -24.51 -11.67 23.46
CA ARG A 35 -23.40 -10.90 22.89
C ARG A 35 -22.21 -10.81 23.83
N ILE A 36 -22.43 -10.57 25.13
CA ILE A 36 -21.36 -10.54 26.14
C ILE A 36 -20.68 -11.91 26.25
N MET A 37 -21.44 -13.00 26.21
CA MET A 37 -20.89 -14.35 26.26
C MET A 37 -20.08 -14.71 25.00
N ASP A 38 -20.51 -14.27 23.82
CA ASP A 38 -19.76 -14.48 22.57
C ASP A 38 -18.43 -13.70 22.59
N VAL A 39 -18.44 -12.46 23.06
CA VAL A 39 -17.22 -11.65 23.22
C VAL A 39 -16.29 -12.28 24.26
N ALA A 40 -16.82 -12.73 25.40
CA ALA A 40 -16.04 -13.41 26.42
C ALA A 40 -15.42 -14.73 25.90
N THR A 41 -16.15 -15.46 25.05
CA THR A 41 -15.66 -16.69 24.41
C THR A 41 -14.56 -16.38 23.40
N ALA A 42 -14.72 -15.30 22.61
CA ALA A 42 -13.70 -14.85 21.67
C ALA A 42 -12.41 -14.44 22.40
N LEU A 43 -12.52 -13.61 23.44
CA LEU A 43 -11.37 -13.17 24.24
C LEU A 43 -10.65 -14.34 24.93
N ARG A 44 -11.40 -15.33 25.44
CA ARG A 44 -10.79 -16.52 26.04
C ARG A 44 -9.98 -17.32 25.03
N LYS A 45 -10.52 -17.50 23.82
CA LYS A 45 -9.83 -18.20 22.74
C LYS A 45 -8.55 -17.46 22.30
N GLU A 46 -8.57 -16.13 22.30
CA GLU A 46 -7.37 -15.33 22.03
C GLU A 46 -6.33 -15.47 23.14
N HIS A 47 -6.75 -15.46 24.41
CA HIS A 47 -5.85 -15.70 25.55
C HIS A 47 -5.22 -17.10 25.50
N ASP A 48 -5.98 -18.14 25.20
CA ASP A 48 -5.45 -19.52 25.09
C ASP A 48 -4.39 -19.62 23.96
N VAL A 49 -4.63 -18.94 22.83
CA VAL A 49 -3.68 -18.89 21.70
C VAL A 49 -2.43 -18.08 22.05
N VAL A 50 -2.59 -16.97 22.79
CA VAL A 50 -1.47 -16.13 23.25
C VAL A 50 -0.63 -16.88 24.29
N GLU A 51 -1.23 -17.62 25.21
CA GLU A 51 -0.50 -18.47 26.17
C GLU A 51 0.25 -19.60 25.47
N GLU A 52 -0.34 -20.21 24.43
CA GLU A 52 0.33 -21.23 23.63
C GLU A 52 1.50 -20.66 22.80
N GLN A 53 1.35 -19.43 22.29
CA GLN A 53 2.41 -18.73 21.55
C GLN A 53 3.50 -18.09 22.44
N LEU A 54 3.17 -17.74 23.69
CA LEU A 54 4.14 -17.23 24.69
C LEU A 54 5.01 -18.35 25.27
N ASN A 55 4.56 -19.61 25.21
CA ASN A 55 5.33 -20.75 25.71
C ASN A 55 6.34 -21.28 24.69
N LEU A 56 7.13 -20.37 24.10
CA LEU A 56 8.22 -20.71 23.19
C LEU A 56 9.18 -21.73 23.82
N ASP A 57 9.39 -21.66 25.13
CA ASP A 57 10.26 -22.59 25.85
C ASP A 57 9.72 -24.02 25.86
N GLN A 58 8.41 -24.22 26.04
CA GLN A 58 7.81 -25.57 25.93
C GLN A 58 7.88 -26.11 24.50
N ILE A 59 7.72 -25.24 23.50
CA ILE A 59 7.84 -25.63 22.10
C ILE A 59 9.28 -26.07 21.81
N LYS A 60 10.29 -25.34 22.29
CA LYS A 60 11.71 -25.70 22.17
C LYS A 60 12.02 -27.05 22.83
N VAL A 61 11.47 -27.30 24.02
CA VAL A 61 11.65 -28.58 24.74
C VAL A 61 11.05 -29.76 23.96
N ARG A 62 9.80 -29.64 23.48
CA ARG A 62 9.18 -30.70 22.66
C ARG A 62 9.93 -30.93 21.34
N LEU A 63 10.46 -29.86 20.74
CA LEU A 63 11.24 -29.95 19.50
C LEU A 63 12.58 -30.68 19.74
N ARG A 64 13.26 -30.37 20.84
CA ARG A 64 14.50 -31.05 21.24
C ARG A 64 14.29 -32.55 21.43
N GLU A 65 13.21 -32.94 22.10
CA GLU A 65 12.89 -34.34 22.37
C GLU A 65 12.64 -35.11 21.06
N ARG A 66 11.86 -34.54 20.14
CA ARG A 66 11.63 -35.11 18.80
C ARG A 66 12.90 -35.21 17.96
N LEU A 67 13.79 -34.22 18.05
CA LEU A 67 15.07 -34.25 17.33
C LEU A 67 16.02 -35.30 17.89
N LEU A 68 16.03 -35.52 19.21
CA LEU A 68 16.79 -36.60 19.84
C LEU A 68 16.25 -37.98 19.45
N GLU A 69 14.93 -38.17 19.43
CA GLU A 69 14.29 -39.40 18.96
C GLU A 69 14.63 -39.67 17.48
N ALA A 70 14.52 -38.65 16.62
CA ALA A 70 14.87 -38.77 15.20
C ALA A 70 16.36 -39.10 14.98
N ALA A 71 17.25 -38.48 15.76
CA ALA A 71 18.69 -38.77 15.70
C ALA A 71 19.01 -40.21 16.11
N GLN A 72 18.34 -40.74 17.13
CA GLN A 72 18.49 -42.16 17.53
C GLN A 72 18.06 -43.11 16.41
N VAL A 73 16.94 -42.82 15.73
CA VAL A 73 16.44 -43.64 14.61
C VAL A 73 17.41 -43.59 13.42
N MET A 74 18.02 -42.43 13.16
CA MET A 74 18.95 -42.22 12.05
C MET A 74 20.38 -42.72 12.33
N GLY A 75 20.68 -43.11 13.57
CA GLY A 75 22.02 -43.56 13.97
C GLY A 75 23.09 -42.46 14.02
N GLU A 76 22.68 -41.20 13.93
CA GLU A 76 23.55 -40.03 13.99
C GLU A 76 23.81 -39.67 15.46
N ARG A 77 25.08 -39.48 15.85
CA ARG A 77 25.42 -39.07 17.22
C ARG A 77 25.29 -37.56 17.39
N LEU A 78 24.06 -37.07 17.39
CA LEU A 78 23.76 -35.69 17.80
C LEU A 78 23.69 -35.62 19.32
N THR A 79 24.54 -34.77 19.91
CA THR A 79 24.49 -34.52 21.37
C THR A 79 23.39 -33.53 21.70
N ALA A 80 22.80 -33.69 22.89
CA ALA A 80 21.69 -32.85 23.33
C ALA A 80 22.07 -31.36 23.46
N GLU A 81 23.35 -31.04 23.62
CA GLU A 81 23.88 -29.66 23.63
C GLU A 81 23.97 -29.06 22.22
N GLN A 82 24.31 -29.87 21.23
CA GLN A 82 24.48 -29.44 19.85
C GLN A 82 23.12 -29.13 19.20
N ILE A 83 22.09 -29.92 19.56
CA ILE A 83 20.69 -29.65 19.17
C ILE A 83 20.20 -28.34 19.78
N ASP A 84 20.49 -28.09 21.06
CA ASP A 84 20.06 -26.87 21.76
C ASP A 84 20.67 -25.62 21.12
N THR A 85 21.98 -25.67 20.84
CA THR A 85 22.71 -24.61 20.14
C THR A 85 22.14 -24.35 18.74
N ALA A 86 21.76 -25.42 18.01
CA ALA A 86 21.17 -25.29 16.68
C ALA A 86 19.76 -24.69 16.72
N ILE A 87 18.94 -25.07 17.71
CA ILE A 87 17.61 -24.51 17.93
C ILE A 87 17.72 -23.02 18.25
N GLU A 88 18.63 -22.64 19.16
CA GLU A 88 18.81 -21.24 19.55
C GLU A 88 19.22 -20.36 18.36
N ASN A 89 20.20 -20.81 17.57
CA ASN A 89 20.63 -20.11 16.35
C ASN A 89 19.52 -20.02 15.28
N TYR A 90 18.67 -21.05 15.17
CA TYR A 90 17.51 -21.01 14.29
C TYR A 90 16.51 -19.93 14.70
N TYR A 91 16.15 -19.86 15.99
CA TYR A 91 15.20 -18.86 16.49
C TYR A 91 15.76 -17.44 16.44
N ASP A 92 17.06 -17.26 16.66
CA ASP A 92 17.72 -15.96 16.56
C ASP A 92 17.68 -15.39 15.13
N LYS A 93 17.83 -16.27 14.13
CA LYS A 93 17.68 -15.91 12.71
C LYS A 93 16.23 -15.70 12.29
N LEU A 94 15.28 -16.42 12.88
CA LEU A 94 13.87 -16.36 12.50
C LEU A 94 13.27 -14.96 12.68
N HIS A 95 13.78 -14.19 13.66
CA HIS A 95 13.34 -12.82 13.94
C HIS A 95 14.25 -11.75 13.34
N THR A 96 15.34 -12.14 12.70
CA THR A 96 16.22 -11.20 12.01
C THR A 96 15.72 -11.00 10.60
N PHE A 97 15.14 -9.84 10.34
CA PHE A 97 14.79 -9.42 8.98
C PHE A 97 16.09 -9.17 8.21
N GLU A 98 16.53 -10.14 7.41
CA GLU A 98 17.66 -9.93 6.51
C GLU A 98 17.21 -8.99 5.39
N GLU A 99 17.75 -7.77 5.36
CA GLU A 99 17.47 -6.86 4.26
C GLU A 99 17.94 -7.51 2.94
N PRO A 100 17.06 -7.59 1.92
CA PRO A 100 17.46 -8.17 0.66
C PRO A 100 18.63 -7.35 0.10
N LYS A 101 19.70 -8.03 -0.30
CA LYS A 101 20.84 -7.39 -0.95
C LYS A 101 20.33 -6.47 -2.06
N TRP A 102 20.84 -5.25 -2.08
CA TRP A 102 20.46 -4.23 -3.05
C TRP A 102 20.65 -4.79 -4.47
N SER A 103 19.53 -5.04 -5.14
CA SER A 103 19.47 -5.58 -6.50
C SER A 103 18.51 -4.75 -7.33
N PHE A 104 18.67 -4.80 -8.66
CA PHE A 104 17.82 -4.06 -9.58
C PHE A 104 16.33 -4.41 -9.42
N SER A 105 16.00 -5.65 -9.07
CA SER A 105 14.62 -6.07 -8.78
C SER A 105 14.04 -5.36 -7.56
N VAL A 106 14.81 -5.23 -6.47
CA VAL A 106 14.40 -4.51 -5.25
C VAL A 106 14.20 -3.03 -5.55
N LEU A 107 15.06 -2.44 -6.37
CA LEU A 107 14.95 -1.05 -6.78
C LEU A 107 13.68 -0.81 -7.62
N MET A 108 13.40 -1.69 -8.58
CA MET A 108 12.19 -1.59 -9.39
C MET A 108 10.91 -1.77 -8.55
N ALA A 109 10.93 -2.68 -7.58
CA ALA A 109 9.85 -2.84 -6.61
C ALA A 109 9.61 -1.55 -5.80
N HIS A 110 10.68 -0.92 -5.31
CA HIS A 110 10.59 0.36 -4.59
C HIS A 110 10.01 1.48 -5.47
N ILE A 111 10.42 1.57 -6.74
CA ILE A 111 9.87 2.53 -7.71
C ILE A 111 8.38 2.26 -7.94
N TYR A 112 7.98 1.00 -8.12
CA TYR A 112 6.59 0.62 -8.37
C TYR A 112 5.66 0.93 -7.19
N VAL A 113 6.11 0.68 -5.96
CA VAL A 113 5.35 1.03 -4.74
C VAL A 113 5.23 2.55 -4.61
N ARG A 114 6.28 3.30 -4.94
CA ARG A 114 6.28 4.78 -4.88
C ARG A 114 5.73 5.47 -6.13
N ARG A 115 5.17 4.73 -7.10
CA ARG A 115 4.71 5.30 -8.39
C ARG A 115 3.79 6.52 -8.25
N VAL A 116 2.86 6.49 -7.29
CA VAL A 116 1.92 7.60 -7.06
C VAL A 116 2.64 8.83 -6.53
N THR A 117 3.62 8.64 -5.64
CA THR A 117 4.45 9.72 -5.12
C THR A 117 5.29 10.33 -6.24
N ILE A 118 5.93 9.50 -7.05
CA ILE A 118 6.75 9.93 -8.20
C ILE A 118 5.91 10.74 -9.19
N ILE A 119 4.69 10.31 -9.52
CA ILE A 119 3.79 11.04 -10.42
C ILE A 119 3.44 12.42 -9.84
N LYS A 120 3.13 12.52 -8.55
CA LYS A 120 2.83 13.81 -7.90
C LYS A 120 4.02 14.77 -7.98
N TRP A 121 5.22 14.28 -7.72
CA TRP A 121 6.44 15.07 -7.88
C TRP A 121 6.70 15.46 -9.34
N ALA A 122 6.50 14.53 -10.28
CA ALA A 122 6.66 14.80 -11.70
C ALA A 122 5.70 15.89 -12.21
N ILE A 123 4.44 15.86 -11.79
CA ILE A 123 3.46 16.90 -12.10
C ILE A 123 3.85 18.22 -11.46
N GLY A 124 4.26 18.20 -10.18
CA GLY A 124 4.70 19.42 -9.47
C GLY A 124 5.90 20.08 -10.16
N ILE A 125 6.94 19.31 -10.46
CA ILE A 125 8.13 19.78 -11.17
C ILE A 125 7.76 20.26 -12.58
N GLY A 126 6.94 19.49 -13.30
CA GLY A 126 6.45 19.85 -14.63
C GLY A 126 5.71 21.19 -14.64
N ALA A 127 4.86 21.43 -13.64
CA ALA A 127 4.16 22.70 -13.49
C ALA A 127 5.12 23.87 -13.25
N VAL A 128 6.12 23.70 -12.37
CA VAL A 128 7.13 24.73 -12.10
C VAL A 128 7.96 25.06 -13.34
N VAL A 129 8.39 24.04 -14.08
CA VAL A 129 9.15 24.22 -15.32
C VAL A 129 8.31 24.91 -16.38
N ALA A 130 7.05 24.51 -16.57
CA ALA A 130 6.14 25.14 -17.52
C ALA A 130 5.88 26.61 -17.17
N LEU A 131 5.75 26.94 -15.88
CA LEU A 131 5.54 28.31 -15.41
C LEU A 131 6.78 29.18 -15.66
N LEU A 132 7.98 28.66 -15.36
CA LEU A 132 9.24 29.32 -15.68
C LEU A 132 9.42 29.55 -17.19
N TRP A 133 9.08 28.56 -18.01
CA TRP A 133 9.20 28.65 -19.46
C TRP A 133 8.21 29.66 -20.06
N SER A 134 6.95 29.65 -19.57
CA SER A 134 5.92 30.65 -19.88
C SER A 134 6.39 32.06 -19.54
N LEU A 135 6.90 32.27 -18.33
CA LEU A 135 7.38 33.57 -17.87
C LEU A 135 8.55 34.06 -18.72
N LEU A 136 9.46 33.16 -19.11
CA LEU A 136 10.58 33.49 -19.99
C LEU A 136 10.09 33.93 -21.38
N ILE A 137 9.09 33.25 -21.95
CA ILE A 137 8.49 33.64 -23.25
C ILE A 137 7.82 35.00 -23.16
N VAL A 138 7.02 35.25 -22.11
CA VAL A 138 6.32 36.52 -21.90
C VAL A 138 7.33 37.68 -21.78
N VAL A 139 8.45 37.46 -21.10
CA VAL A 139 9.50 38.48 -20.95
C VAL A 139 10.29 38.69 -22.25
N VAL A 140 10.55 37.63 -23.01
CA VAL A 140 11.37 37.67 -24.25
C VAL A 140 10.59 38.19 -25.45
N LEU A 141 9.26 38.04 -25.49
CA LEU A 141 8.39 38.65 -26.49
C LEU A 141 7.72 39.90 -25.92
N PRO A 142 8.38 41.07 -25.93
CA PRO A 142 7.72 42.32 -25.57
C PRO A 142 6.53 42.50 -26.51
N SER A 143 5.33 42.59 -25.93
CA SER A 143 4.08 42.81 -26.65
C SER A 143 4.27 43.94 -27.65
N ARG A 144 4.27 43.59 -28.94
CA ARG A 144 4.01 44.56 -29.99
C ARG A 144 2.59 45.03 -29.74
N GLU A 145 2.47 46.23 -29.19
CA GLU A 145 1.19 46.87 -28.97
C GLU A 145 0.36 46.76 -30.24
N LEU A 146 -0.80 46.10 -30.14
CA LEU A 146 -1.90 46.24 -31.08
C LEU A 146 -2.41 47.67 -30.93
N SER A 147 -1.62 48.63 -31.44
CA SER A 147 -2.06 49.98 -31.71
C SER A 147 -3.21 49.87 -32.70
N GLY A 148 -4.37 50.36 -32.28
CA GLY A 148 -5.60 50.27 -33.03
C GLY A 148 -5.48 50.81 -34.44
N THR A 149 -5.91 49.99 -35.40
CA THR A 149 -6.47 50.46 -36.67
C THR A 149 -7.79 49.75 -36.87
N VAL A 150 -8.74 50.05 -35.98
CA VAL A 150 -10.16 49.86 -36.25
C VAL A 150 -10.70 51.25 -36.62
N LEU A 151 -10.51 51.68 -37.87
CA LEU A 151 -11.42 52.60 -38.56
C LEU A 151 -10.99 52.91 -40.00
N ALA A 152 -11.95 52.71 -40.89
CA ALA A 152 -12.14 53.39 -42.18
C ALA A 152 -11.19 53.05 -43.35
N ALA A 153 -11.63 52.14 -44.22
CA ALA A 153 -12.07 52.48 -45.59
C ALA A 153 -12.12 51.22 -46.45
N GLY A 154 -13.31 50.77 -46.83
CA GLY A 154 -13.48 49.62 -47.69
C GLY A 154 -14.93 49.24 -47.98
N CYS A 155 -15.79 50.24 -48.19
CA CYS A 155 -17.01 50.01 -48.97
C CYS A 155 -16.59 49.75 -50.42
N HIS A 156 -16.63 48.49 -50.88
CA HIS A 156 -17.05 48.19 -52.25
C HIS A 156 -17.52 46.74 -52.39
N GLU A 157 -18.82 46.64 -52.69
CA GLU A 157 -19.47 45.66 -53.56
C GLU A 157 -19.26 44.16 -53.36
N LEU A 158 -20.38 43.52 -53.01
CA LEU A 158 -20.73 42.15 -53.37
C LEU A 158 -20.62 41.94 -54.89
N PRO A 159 -20.20 40.75 -55.32
CA PRO A 159 -21.15 39.99 -56.12
C PRO A 159 -21.41 38.57 -55.60
N MET A 160 -22.72 38.31 -55.58
CA MET A 160 -23.44 37.04 -55.63
C MET A 160 -22.71 35.83 -56.21
N ALA A 161 -23.14 34.66 -55.71
CA ALA A 161 -23.01 33.31 -56.28
C ALA A 161 -21.63 32.65 -56.08
N THR A 162 -21.52 31.63 -55.24
CA THR A 162 -22.00 30.27 -55.53
C THR A 162 -21.86 29.45 -54.24
N ALA A 163 -22.96 28.97 -53.65
CA ALA A 163 -23.40 27.57 -53.71
C ALA A 163 -22.26 26.53 -53.61
N ILE A 164 -22.15 25.83 -52.47
CA ILE A 164 -21.68 24.44 -52.35
C ILE A 164 -22.19 23.87 -51.00
N PRO A 165 -22.57 22.58 -50.95
CA PRO A 165 -23.69 22.10 -50.15
C PRO A 165 -23.30 21.43 -48.83
N LEU A 166 -24.33 21.26 -47.99
CA LEU A 166 -24.43 20.26 -46.92
C LEU A 166 -23.89 18.89 -47.36
N SER A 167 -23.02 18.30 -46.53
CA SER A 167 -22.87 16.85 -46.41
C SER A 167 -22.54 16.51 -44.94
N ASP A 168 -23.50 15.86 -44.29
CA ASP A 168 -23.39 14.64 -43.47
C ASP A 168 -22.28 14.64 -42.39
N SER A 169 -22.55 14.65 -41.07
CA SER A 169 -23.49 13.83 -40.30
C SER A 169 -23.45 12.33 -40.66
N GLU A 170 -22.31 11.69 -40.44
CA GLU A 170 -22.29 10.25 -40.14
C GLU A 170 -21.46 9.95 -38.89
N ALA A 171 -22.17 9.35 -37.94
CA ALA A 171 -21.65 8.62 -36.81
C ALA A 171 -21.18 7.23 -37.27
N HIS A 172 -20.06 6.77 -36.74
CA HIS A 172 -19.61 5.37 -36.76
C HIS A 172 -18.56 5.31 -35.63
N ASP A 173 -18.84 4.91 -34.39
CA ASP A 173 -19.27 3.60 -33.87
C ASP A 173 -18.62 2.38 -34.52
N SER A 174 -18.26 1.40 -33.70
CA SER A 174 -17.72 0.08 -34.04
C SER A 174 -16.27 0.04 -34.60
N ASP A 175 -15.31 -0.30 -33.74
CA ASP A 175 -14.85 -1.70 -33.72
C ASP A 175 -13.80 -1.94 -32.63
N ASN A 176 -14.33 -2.33 -31.48
CA ASN A 176 -13.71 -3.28 -30.57
C ASN A 176 -13.46 -4.60 -31.33
N LYS A 177 -12.20 -4.91 -31.65
CA LYS A 177 -11.84 -6.25 -32.14
C LYS A 177 -10.47 -6.68 -31.67
N SER A 178 -10.49 -7.38 -30.54
CA SER A 178 -9.92 -8.72 -30.37
C SER A 178 -8.67 -9.07 -31.18
N ALA A 179 -7.53 -9.15 -30.50
CA ALA A 179 -6.56 -10.24 -30.67
C ALA A 179 -5.52 -10.22 -29.53
N GLU A 180 -5.95 -10.57 -28.31
CA GLU A 180 -5.06 -11.21 -27.35
C GLU A 180 -4.76 -12.62 -27.88
N THR A 181 -3.60 -12.78 -28.54
CA THR A 181 -2.99 -14.09 -28.76
C THR A 181 -2.22 -14.46 -27.51
N TYR A 182 -2.87 -15.17 -26.59
CA TYR A 182 -2.17 -15.96 -25.56
C TYR A 182 -1.58 -17.19 -26.24
N GLN A 183 -0.25 -17.24 -26.29
CA GLN A 183 0.51 -18.41 -26.70
C GLN A 183 0.94 -19.14 -25.43
N GLU A 184 0.30 -20.28 -25.20
CA GLU A 184 0.54 -21.20 -24.09
C GLU A 184 1.91 -21.88 -24.27
N PRO A 185 2.80 -21.91 -23.26
CA PRO A 185 4.05 -22.65 -23.31
C PRO A 185 3.82 -24.12 -22.92
N SER A 186 3.99 -25.02 -23.89
CA SER A 186 4.07 -26.47 -23.69
C SER A 186 5.27 -26.83 -22.81
N ALA A 187 5.01 -27.38 -21.63
CA ALA A 187 6.02 -28.00 -20.78
C ALA A 187 6.38 -29.40 -21.30
N SER A 188 7.69 -29.69 -21.29
CA SER A 188 8.29 -31.01 -21.47
C SER A 188 8.30 -31.82 -20.19
#